data_AF-A0A4Y8RQE0-F1
#
_entry.id   AF-A0A4Y8RQE0-F1
#
_cell.length_a   1.000
_cell.length_b   1.000
_cell.length_c   1.000
_cell.angle_alpha   90.00
_cell.angle_beta   90.00
_cell.angle_gamma   90.00
#
_symmetry.space_group_name_H-M   'P 1'
#
loop_
_entity.id
_entity.type
_entity.pdbx_description
1 polymer ?
#
loop_
_entity_poly.entity_id
_entity_poly.type
_entity_poly.pdbx_seq_one_letter_code
_entity_poly.pdbx_strand_id
1 'polypeptide(L)'
;MFGDLMRKQLVRLADRMLGLCLLALTFGSFAVPAHAAPQYDLWELEILTNLQSLQSNRQCVPNGGAQHIHILGVSLDDTLLGPQEKTAILSDLSEVIATRTHARTTKADNFQSIASSYSGFSEADSRELDRLSEAASSADITVLVRPYRDKGASVDAEIRLWARGAGGADPGLNCVQSFSVEIPTEKADPACAAAFAKAKRDSDPARLEAFRDFFPQCPEAAEADRLVTALKASQAEKADRERCDRNFARARAEGTVAAYSTYLDENIDCPGRDVVMALRDQAAKSSACETAYRDARRLDSVDAYERFLLDNRACPQADTASAFLTMKRQEEKREEEERAKAAEKQAPAPSQDDGRQAGQPQYSPPAGNQPTYVPPAYNPPAYDPPATASYRGYPIPKDLAASTCGQLWYARNLLFDLAGYCFKTGKAQRYFSNAGCTGASPRGADAAEVSRIQALERQNGC
;
A
#
# COMPACT_ATOMS: atom_id res chain seq x y z
N MET A 1 30.31 -66.42 -51.39
CA MET A 1 30.89 -65.15 -50.90
C MET A 1 30.23 -63.90 -51.48
N PHE A 2 29.63 -63.91 -52.68
CA PHE A 2 28.97 -62.73 -53.26
C PHE A 2 27.57 -62.40 -52.70
N GLY A 3 26.81 -63.39 -52.20
CA GLY A 3 25.46 -63.16 -51.67
C GLY A 3 25.40 -62.39 -50.35
N ASP A 4 26.44 -62.52 -49.53
CA ASP A 4 26.46 -61.93 -48.18
C ASP A 4 26.88 -60.45 -48.19
N LEU A 5 27.57 -60.00 -49.25
CA LEU A 5 27.91 -58.60 -49.47
C LEU A 5 26.68 -57.79 -49.93
N MET A 6 25.87 -58.35 -50.82
CA MET A 6 24.62 -57.74 -51.31
C MET A 6 23.58 -57.61 -50.18
N ARG A 7 23.50 -58.61 -49.29
CA ARG A 7 22.58 -58.57 -48.15
C ARG A 7 22.97 -57.49 -47.12
N LYS A 8 24.28 -57.29 -46.88
CA LYS A 8 24.78 -56.22 -46.01
C LYS A 8 24.62 -54.83 -46.61
N GLN A 9 24.66 -54.68 -47.94
CA GLN A 9 24.36 -53.40 -48.59
C GLN A 9 22.87 -53.08 -48.59
N LEU A 10 21.99 -54.06 -48.79
CA LEU A 10 20.54 -53.86 -48.72
C LEU A 10 20.06 -53.50 -47.31
N VAL A 11 20.62 -54.11 -46.26
CA VAL A 11 20.28 -53.75 -44.87
C VAL A 11 20.78 -52.35 -44.52
N ARG A 12 21.98 -51.95 -45.00
CA ARG A 12 22.49 -50.58 -44.80
C ARG A 12 21.71 -49.52 -45.60
N LEU A 13 21.14 -49.88 -46.75
CA LEU A 13 20.26 -48.99 -47.50
C LEU A 13 18.90 -48.86 -46.82
N ALA A 14 18.37 -49.96 -46.27
CA ALA A 14 17.12 -49.95 -45.50
C ALA A 14 17.26 -49.13 -44.21
N ASP A 15 18.36 -49.25 -43.46
CA ASP A 15 18.63 -48.43 -42.26
C ASP A 15 18.84 -46.95 -42.60
N ARG A 16 19.47 -46.63 -43.74
CA ARG A 16 19.61 -45.23 -44.19
C ARG A 16 18.30 -44.64 -44.69
N MET A 17 17.44 -45.43 -45.32
CA MET A 17 16.09 -45.00 -45.71
C MET A 17 15.17 -44.86 -44.49
N LEU A 18 15.28 -45.74 -43.48
CA LEU A 18 14.53 -45.61 -42.23
C LEU A 18 15.01 -44.41 -41.40
N GLY A 19 16.32 -44.14 -41.39
CA GLY A 19 16.90 -42.95 -40.77
C GLY A 19 16.54 -41.64 -41.47
N LEU A 20 16.45 -41.62 -42.80
CA LEU A 20 15.96 -40.46 -43.58
C LEU A 20 14.46 -40.26 -43.44
N CYS A 21 13.66 -41.32 -43.32
CA CYS A 21 12.23 -41.21 -43.01
C CYS A 21 11.98 -40.77 -41.55
N LEU A 22 12.81 -41.18 -40.58
CA LEU A 22 12.71 -40.70 -39.20
C LEU A 22 13.22 -39.25 -39.02
N LEU A 23 14.23 -38.81 -39.78
CA LEU A 23 14.64 -37.39 -39.77
C LEU A 23 13.66 -36.47 -40.51
N ALA A 24 12.96 -36.98 -41.54
CA ALA A 24 11.89 -36.27 -42.23
C ALA A 24 10.56 -36.22 -41.45
N LEU A 25 10.41 -37.06 -40.40
CA LEU A 25 9.26 -37.02 -39.48
C LEU A 25 9.52 -36.18 -38.21
N THR A 26 10.74 -35.70 -38.00
CA THR A 26 11.08 -34.80 -36.87
C THR A 26 11.30 -33.33 -37.26
N PHE A 27 11.25 -33.02 -38.56
CA PHE A 27 11.28 -31.64 -39.08
C PHE A 27 10.13 -31.44 -40.07
N GLY A 28 8.97 -31.01 -39.58
CA GLY A 28 7.83 -30.72 -40.47
C GLY A 28 6.45 -30.90 -39.87
N SER A 29 6.30 -30.69 -38.57
CA SER A 29 5.00 -30.34 -37.97
C SER A 29 5.22 -29.36 -36.82
N PHE A 30 5.98 -28.30 -37.10
CA PHE A 30 5.41 -27.01 -36.73
C PHE A 30 4.20 -26.88 -37.64
N ALA A 31 3.06 -27.40 -37.16
CA ALA A 31 1.84 -26.70 -37.43
C ALA A 31 2.13 -25.28 -36.96
N VAL A 32 2.55 -24.42 -37.89
CA VAL A 32 2.20 -23.01 -37.82
C VAL A 32 0.74 -23.08 -37.40
N PRO A 33 0.35 -22.55 -36.23
CA PRO A 33 -1.06 -22.47 -35.94
C PRO A 33 -1.63 -21.84 -37.20
N ALA A 34 -2.49 -22.57 -37.91
CA ALA A 34 -3.36 -21.94 -38.88
C ALA A 34 -3.89 -20.78 -38.08
N HIS A 35 -3.45 -19.57 -38.41
CA HIS A 35 -3.89 -18.39 -37.72
C HIS A 35 -5.38 -18.51 -37.98
N ALA A 36 -6.13 -18.91 -36.95
CA ALA A 36 -7.55 -18.75 -36.96
C ALA A 36 -7.64 -17.27 -37.24
N ALA A 37 -7.97 -16.91 -38.49
CA ALA A 37 -8.21 -15.52 -38.83
C ALA A 37 -9.16 -15.09 -37.72
N PRO A 38 -8.72 -14.17 -36.84
CA PRO A 38 -9.47 -13.88 -35.64
C PRO A 38 -10.92 -13.64 -36.07
N GLN A 39 -11.92 -14.11 -35.31
CA GLN A 39 -13.33 -13.83 -35.66
C GLN A 39 -13.55 -12.32 -35.91
N TYR A 40 -12.67 -11.47 -35.37
CA TYR A 40 -12.50 -10.04 -35.62
C TYR A 40 -12.30 -9.63 -37.10
N ASP A 41 -11.72 -10.48 -37.96
CA ASP A 41 -11.48 -10.18 -39.37
C ASP A 41 -12.69 -10.50 -40.27
N LEU A 42 -13.63 -11.36 -39.82
CA LEU A 42 -14.66 -11.91 -40.70
C LEU A 42 -15.64 -10.84 -41.20
N TRP A 43 -16.10 -9.97 -40.31
CA TRP A 43 -17.05 -8.93 -40.67
C TRP A 43 -16.40 -7.82 -41.53
N GLU A 44 -15.15 -7.46 -41.25
CA GLU A 44 -14.38 -6.50 -42.06
C GLU A 44 -14.11 -7.05 -43.46
N LEU A 45 -13.72 -8.32 -43.57
CA LEU A 45 -13.53 -9.00 -44.84
C LEU A 45 -14.82 -9.07 -45.65
N GLU A 46 -15.96 -9.30 -45.00
CA GLU A 46 -17.26 -9.29 -45.66
C GLU A 46 -17.60 -7.90 -46.22
N ILE A 47 -17.33 -6.84 -45.45
CA ILE A 47 -17.50 -5.46 -45.92
C ILE A 47 -16.57 -5.17 -47.10
N LEU A 48 -15.29 -5.52 -47.01
CA LEU A 48 -14.33 -5.34 -48.10
C LEU A 48 -14.73 -6.10 -49.36
N THR A 49 -15.25 -7.32 -49.22
CA THR A 49 -15.68 -8.15 -50.35
C THR A 49 -16.86 -7.50 -51.08
N ASN A 50 -17.87 -7.06 -50.34
CA ASN A 50 -19.02 -6.37 -50.91
C ASN A 50 -18.63 -5.01 -51.51
N LEU A 51 -17.75 -4.27 -50.83
CA LEU A 51 -17.22 -2.99 -51.33
C LEU A 51 -16.44 -3.17 -52.63
N GLN A 52 -15.57 -4.18 -52.72
CA GLN A 52 -14.81 -4.50 -53.94
C GLN A 52 -15.74 -4.91 -55.08
N SER A 53 -16.80 -5.69 -54.79
CA SER A 53 -17.83 -6.03 -55.77
C SER A 53 -18.53 -4.78 -56.32
N LEU A 54 -18.83 -3.81 -55.45
CA LEU A 54 -19.47 -2.55 -55.83
C LEU A 54 -18.53 -1.68 -56.68
N GLN A 55 -17.26 -1.58 -56.30
CA GLN A 55 -16.23 -0.84 -57.04
C GLN A 55 -15.94 -1.43 -58.42
N SER A 56 -16.03 -2.75 -58.55
CA SER A 56 -15.82 -3.45 -59.83
C SER A 56 -17.00 -3.28 -60.80
N ASN A 57 -18.18 -2.90 -60.29
CA ASN A 57 -19.35 -2.65 -61.12
C ASN A 57 -19.30 -1.24 -61.75
N ARG A 58 -18.96 -1.18 -63.04
CA ARG A 58 -18.86 0.08 -63.79
C ARG A 58 -20.19 0.83 -63.97
N GLN A 59 -21.34 0.20 -63.71
CA GLN A 59 -22.61 0.91 -63.66
C GLN A 59 -22.76 1.72 -62.36
N CYS A 60 -22.12 1.25 -61.29
CA CYS A 60 -22.13 1.88 -59.96
C CYS A 60 -21.00 2.89 -59.81
N VAL A 61 -19.79 2.53 -60.25
CA VAL A 61 -18.58 3.37 -60.14
C VAL A 61 -17.90 3.45 -61.52
N PRO A 62 -18.29 4.43 -62.38
CA PRO A 62 -17.92 4.42 -63.80
C PRO A 62 -16.43 4.54 -64.10
N ASN A 63 -15.67 5.11 -63.16
CA ASN A 63 -14.20 5.24 -63.27
C ASN A 63 -13.44 3.97 -62.83
N GLY A 64 -14.14 2.89 -62.44
CA GLY A 64 -13.51 1.61 -62.08
C GLY A 64 -12.80 1.60 -60.72
N GLY A 65 -13.18 2.50 -59.82
CA GLY A 65 -12.67 2.60 -58.46
C GLY A 65 -13.20 3.85 -57.76
N ALA A 66 -13.60 3.73 -56.50
CA ALA A 66 -14.03 4.87 -55.71
C ALA A 66 -12.81 5.69 -55.29
N GLN A 67 -12.82 6.99 -55.52
CA GLN A 67 -11.75 7.89 -55.09
C GLN A 67 -11.99 8.37 -53.66
N HIS A 68 -13.26 8.52 -53.26
CA HIS A 68 -13.67 8.94 -51.93
C HIS A 68 -14.73 8.01 -51.35
N ILE A 69 -14.44 7.43 -50.20
CA ILE A 69 -15.37 6.62 -49.41
C ILE A 69 -15.68 7.33 -48.09
N HIS A 70 -16.95 7.42 -47.72
CA HIS A 70 -17.39 7.96 -46.45
C HIS A 70 -17.98 6.87 -45.56
N ILE A 71 -17.62 6.85 -44.27
CA ILE A 71 -18.10 5.86 -43.30
C ILE A 71 -18.96 6.57 -42.25
N LEU A 72 -20.17 6.07 -42.07
CA LEU A 72 -21.17 6.62 -41.16
C LEU A 72 -21.68 5.53 -40.21
N GLY A 73 -21.60 5.80 -38.91
CA GLY A 73 -22.27 4.97 -37.90
C GLY A 73 -23.62 5.58 -37.54
N VAL A 74 -24.67 4.77 -37.51
CA VAL A 74 -26.00 5.19 -37.05
C VAL A 74 -26.50 4.20 -36.01
N SER A 75 -26.88 4.70 -34.83
CA SER A 75 -27.55 3.87 -33.83
C SER A 75 -28.98 4.35 -33.60
N LEU A 76 -29.90 3.41 -33.51
CA LEU A 76 -31.28 3.67 -33.06
C LEU A 76 -31.40 3.59 -31.53
N ASP A 77 -30.42 2.95 -30.90
CA ASP A 77 -30.34 2.72 -29.47
C ASP A 77 -28.89 2.95 -29.01
N ASP A 78 -28.67 3.98 -28.22
CA ASP A 78 -27.33 4.35 -27.77
C ASP A 78 -26.74 3.39 -26.74
N THR A 79 -27.53 2.45 -26.23
CA THR A 79 -27.11 1.46 -25.24
C THR A 79 -26.48 0.20 -25.86
N LEU A 80 -26.65 -0.03 -27.17
CA LEU A 80 -26.12 -1.21 -27.86
C LEU A 80 -24.59 -1.25 -27.94
N LEU A 81 -23.95 -0.09 -27.93
CA LEU A 81 -22.50 0.06 -27.98
C LEU A 81 -22.10 1.21 -27.07
N GLY A 82 -21.07 1.03 -26.25
CA GLY A 82 -20.50 2.12 -25.47
C GLY A 82 -19.74 3.12 -26.36
N PRO A 83 -19.34 4.27 -25.80
CA PRO A 83 -18.64 5.31 -26.55
C PRO A 83 -17.29 4.85 -27.14
N GLN A 84 -16.58 3.95 -26.45
CA GLN A 84 -15.29 3.44 -26.90
C GLN A 84 -15.46 2.46 -28.07
N GLU A 85 -16.44 1.56 -28.01
CA GLU A 85 -16.75 0.62 -29.08
C GLU A 85 -17.21 1.35 -30.34
N LYS A 86 -18.07 2.36 -30.20
CA LYS A 86 -18.54 3.24 -31.30
C LYS A 86 -17.36 3.88 -32.05
N THR A 87 -16.40 4.47 -31.34
CA THR A 87 -15.22 5.10 -31.95
C THR A 87 -14.27 4.06 -32.55
N ALA A 88 -14.08 2.90 -31.89
CA ALA A 88 -13.21 1.84 -32.39
C ALA A 88 -13.71 1.27 -33.72
N ILE A 89 -14.99 0.91 -33.83
CA ILE A 89 -15.60 0.34 -35.04
C ILE A 89 -15.41 1.25 -36.26
N LEU A 90 -15.70 2.54 -36.12
CA LEU A 90 -15.55 3.49 -37.24
C LEU A 90 -14.08 3.74 -37.61
N SER A 91 -13.17 3.66 -36.63
CA SER A 91 -11.73 3.83 -36.85
C SER A 91 -11.13 2.63 -37.56
N ASP A 92 -11.43 1.42 -37.07
CA ASP A 92 -10.96 0.15 -37.63
C ASP A 92 -11.42 0.02 -39.09
N LEU A 93 -12.72 0.26 -39.37
CA LEU A 93 -13.23 0.26 -40.74
C LEU A 93 -12.54 1.28 -41.64
N SER A 94 -12.31 2.49 -41.13
CA SER A 94 -11.64 3.53 -41.88
C SER A 94 -10.21 3.15 -42.24
N GLU A 95 -9.48 2.55 -41.30
CA GLU A 95 -8.11 2.09 -41.51
C GLU A 95 -8.06 0.93 -42.53
N VAL A 96 -8.92 -0.06 -42.35
CA VAL A 96 -8.98 -1.26 -43.18
C VAL A 96 -9.38 -0.92 -44.61
N ILE A 97 -10.43 -0.11 -44.80
CA ILE A 97 -10.88 0.33 -46.12
C ILE A 97 -9.81 1.19 -46.80
N ALA A 98 -9.23 2.17 -46.11
CA ALA A 98 -8.19 3.02 -46.68
C ALA A 98 -6.97 2.20 -47.14
N THR A 99 -6.53 1.25 -46.31
CA THR A 99 -5.37 0.39 -46.59
C THR A 99 -5.60 -0.53 -47.78
N ARG A 100 -6.83 -1.07 -47.94
CA ARG A 100 -7.12 -2.11 -48.93
C ARG A 100 -7.67 -1.58 -50.25
N THR A 101 -8.32 -0.42 -50.27
CA THR A 101 -8.94 0.16 -51.47
C THR A 101 -8.15 1.28 -52.10
N HIS A 102 -7.15 1.83 -51.40
CA HIS A 102 -6.42 3.05 -51.80
C HIS A 102 -7.30 4.29 -52.03
N ALA A 103 -8.58 4.24 -51.62
CA ALA A 103 -9.48 5.39 -51.68
C ALA A 103 -9.20 6.34 -50.51
N ARG A 104 -9.44 7.64 -50.71
CA ARG A 104 -9.50 8.57 -49.58
C ARG A 104 -10.71 8.19 -48.74
N THR A 105 -10.49 7.93 -47.47
CA THR A 105 -11.55 7.53 -46.55
C THR A 105 -11.80 8.65 -45.56
N THR A 106 -13.06 9.06 -45.42
CA THR A 106 -13.51 9.94 -44.32
C THR A 106 -14.51 9.18 -43.48
N LYS A 107 -14.60 9.51 -42.19
CA LYS A 107 -15.56 8.91 -41.27
C LYS A 107 -16.26 9.98 -40.47
N ALA A 108 -17.46 9.68 -39.99
CA ALA A 108 -18.09 10.45 -38.91
C ALA A 108 -17.26 10.33 -37.62
N ASP A 109 -17.25 11.39 -36.81
CA ASP A 109 -16.52 11.40 -35.54
C ASP A 109 -17.16 10.44 -34.52
N ASN A 110 -18.48 10.25 -34.60
CA ASN A 110 -19.22 9.34 -33.72
C ASN A 110 -20.45 8.74 -34.42
N PHE A 111 -21.03 7.69 -33.81
CA PHE A 111 -22.32 7.16 -34.21
C PHE A 111 -23.42 8.20 -34.01
N GLN A 112 -24.20 8.47 -35.05
CA GLN A 112 -25.34 9.36 -34.98
C GLN A 112 -26.51 8.64 -34.34
N SER A 113 -27.07 9.24 -33.30
CA SER A 113 -28.30 8.76 -32.68
C SER A 113 -29.49 9.22 -33.50
N ILE A 114 -30.17 8.28 -34.15
CA ILE A 114 -31.44 8.56 -34.85
C ILE A 114 -32.54 7.90 -34.02
N ALA A 115 -32.76 8.40 -32.80
CA ALA A 115 -33.91 7.99 -32.01
C ALA A 115 -35.18 8.28 -32.83
N SER A 116 -36.07 7.29 -32.95
CA SER A 116 -37.28 7.36 -33.77
C SER A 116 -38.32 8.40 -33.32
N SER A 117 -38.06 9.14 -32.24
CA SER A 117 -38.91 10.22 -31.76
C SER A 117 -38.41 11.58 -32.26
N TYR A 118 -39.09 12.08 -33.29
CA TYR A 118 -38.94 13.38 -33.96
C TYR A 118 -39.04 14.65 -33.08
N SER A 119 -39.04 14.54 -31.76
CA SER A 119 -39.27 15.66 -30.83
C SER A 119 -38.03 15.94 -29.99
N GLY A 120 -37.08 16.72 -30.54
CA GLY A 120 -36.01 17.30 -29.73
C GLY A 120 -34.62 17.44 -30.36
N PHE A 121 -34.48 17.55 -31.69
CA PHE A 121 -33.18 17.86 -32.29
C PHE A 121 -32.69 19.23 -31.84
N SER A 122 -31.51 19.31 -31.23
CA SER A 122 -30.87 20.59 -30.95
C SER A 122 -30.34 21.21 -32.25
N GLU A 123 -30.15 22.54 -32.29
CA GLU A 123 -29.57 23.23 -33.46
C GLU A 123 -28.13 22.76 -33.77
N ALA A 124 -27.45 22.11 -32.82
CA ALA A 124 -26.15 21.48 -33.02
C ALA A 124 -26.29 20.15 -33.77
N ASP A 125 -27.27 19.32 -33.39
CA ASP A 125 -27.50 18.01 -34.01
C ASP A 125 -28.00 18.16 -35.47
N SER A 126 -28.80 19.18 -35.76
CA SER A 126 -29.23 19.48 -37.13
C SER A 126 -28.06 19.89 -38.03
N ARG A 127 -27.14 20.71 -37.52
CA ARG A 127 -25.94 21.11 -38.27
C ARG A 127 -24.99 19.93 -38.51
N GLU A 128 -24.92 19.01 -37.56
CA GLU A 128 -24.13 17.79 -37.70
C GLU A 128 -24.74 16.83 -38.74
N LEU A 129 -26.06 16.65 -38.71
CA LEU A 129 -26.78 15.91 -39.75
C LEU A 129 -26.61 16.52 -41.14
N ASP A 130 -26.65 17.86 -41.27
CA ASP A 130 -26.43 18.54 -42.54
C ASP A 130 -25.01 18.28 -43.07
N ARG A 131 -23.98 18.34 -42.21
CA ARG A 131 -22.59 18.02 -42.59
C ARG A 131 -22.42 16.57 -43.00
N LEU A 132 -23.03 15.64 -42.27
CA LEU A 132 -22.94 14.21 -42.58
C LEU A 132 -23.70 13.87 -43.87
N SER A 133 -24.84 14.52 -44.09
CA SER A 133 -25.58 14.44 -45.35
C SER A 133 -24.75 14.98 -46.52
N GLU A 134 -24.08 16.12 -46.36
CA GLU A 134 -23.20 16.70 -47.37
C GLU A 134 -21.96 15.82 -47.64
N ALA A 135 -21.37 15.25 -46.59
CA ALA A 135 -20.23 14.32 -46.70
C ALA A 135 -20.60 13.01 -47.40
N ALA A 136 -21.73 12.39 -47.03
CA ALA A 136 -22.26 11.21 -47.70
C ALA A 136 -22.67 11.53 -49.16
N SER A 137 -23.23 12.72 -49.40
CA SER A 137 -23.65 13.21 -50.72
C SER A 137 -22.50 13.74 -51.58
N SER A 138 -21.26 13.78 -51.08
CA SER A 138 -20.06 14.08 -51.86
C SER A 138 -19.17 12.86 -52.09
N ALA A 139 -19.23 11.82 -51.26
CA ALA A 139 -18.45 10.58 -51.44
C ALA A 139 -18.92 9.71 -52.63
N ASP A 140 -18.00 9.00 -53.28
CA ASP A 140 -18.34 8.04 -54.35
C ASP A 140 -19.09 6.83 -53.80
N ILE A 141 -18.70 6.39 -52.59
CA ILE A 141 -19.35 5.32 -51.84
C ILE A 141 -19.56 5.77 -50.39
N THR A 142 -20.74 5.50 -49.84
CA THR A 142 -21.00 5.60 -48.40
C THR A 142 -21.20 4.22 -47.78
N VAL A 143 -20.49 3.96 -46.68
CA VAL A 143 -20.61 2.77 -45.83
C VAL A 143 -21.38 3.16 -44.58
N LEU A 144 -22.59 2.64 -44.41
CA LEU A 144 -23.42 2.85 -43.24
C LEU A 144 -23.40 1.62 -42.33
N VAL A 145 -23.04 1.81 -41.07
CA VAL A 145 -23.03 0.76 -40.03
C VAL A 145 -24.19 1.00 -39.07
N ARG A 146 -25.12 0.04 -38.97
CA ARG A 146 -26.30 0.14 -38.10
C ARG A 146 -26.46 -1.06 -37.15
N PRO A 147 -25.94 -0.96 -35.92
CA PRO A 147 -26.21 -1.90 -34.83
C PRO A 147 -27.72 -2.07 -34.58
N TYR A 148 -28.16 -3.30 -34.33
CA TYR A 148 -29.58 -3.55 -34.02
C TYR A 148 -29.84 -4.64 -32.98
N ARG A 149 -28.85 -5.44 -32.58
CA ARG A 149 -29.03 -6.45 -31.53
C ARG A 149 -27.73 -6.69 -30.79
N ASP A 150 -27.77 -6.58 -29.47
CA ASP A 150 -26.67 -6.96 -28.58
C ASP A 150 -26.72 -8.47 -28.25
N LYS A 151 -25.56 -9.14 -28.36
CA LYS A 151 -25.34 -10.55 -27.98
C LYS A 151 -24.34 -10.68 -26.81
N GLY A 152 -23.93 -9.58 -26.20
CA GLY A 152 -22.93 -9.51 -25.13
C GLY A 152 -21.52 -9.33 -25.70
N ALA A 153 -20.93 -10.42 -26.21
CA ALA A 153 -19.56 -10.41 -26.78
C ALA A 153 -19.49 -9.88 -28.23
N SER A 154 -20.65 -9.65 -28.85
CA SER A 154 -20.80 -9.12 -30.20
C SER A 154 -22.14 -8.43 -30.37
N VAL A 155 -22.28 -7.66 -31.44
CA VAL A 155 -23.49 -6.95 -31.83
C VAL A 155 -23.80 -7.28 -33.29
N ASP A 156 -25.03 -7.67 -33.57
CA ASP A 156 -25.50 -7.76 -34.95
C ASP A 156 -25.71 -6.34 -35.50
N ALA A 157 -25.11 -6.08 -36.67
CA ALA A 157 -25.23 -4.82 -37.37
C ALA A 157 -25.66 -5.02 -38.83
N GLU A 158 -26.52 -4.12 -39.32
CA GLU A 158 -26.82 -3.99 -40.74
C GLU A 158 -25.76 -3.08 -41.36
N ILE A 159 -25.08 -3.56 -42.40
CA ILE A 159 -24.19 -2.77 -43.23
C ILE A 159 -24.93 -2.40 -44.50
N ARG A 160 -24.91 -1.11 -44.83
CA ARG A 160 -25.42 -0.59 -46.11
C ARG A 160 -24.32 0.11 -46.87
N LEU A 161 -24.09 -0.35 -48.10
CA LEU A 161 -23.19 0.28 -49.06
C LEU A 161 -24.01 0.99 -50.11
N TRP A 162 -23.69 2.25 -50.37
CA TRP A 162 -24.33 3.06 -51.40
C TRP A 162 -23.26 3.65 -52.33
N ALA A 163 -23.34 3.40 -53.64
CA ALA A 163 -22.55 4.12 -54.64
C ALA A 163 -23.36 5.21 -55.36
N ARG A 164 -22.72 6.36 -55.58
CA ARG A 164 -23.24 7.39 -56.48
C ARG A 164 -22.96 6.98 -57.93
N GLY A 165 -24.01 6.64 -58.68
CA GLY A 165 -23.88 6.39 -60.12
C GLY A 165 -23.49 7.66 -60.87
N ALA A 166 -22.59 7.56 -61.85
CA ALA A 166 -22.32 8.70 -62.74
C ALA A 166 -23.32 8.69 -63.90
N GLY A 167 -24.31 9.57 -63.85
CA GLY A 167 -25.22 9.81 -64.98
C GLY A 167 -26.44 10.65 -64.65
N GLY A 168 -26.34 11.96 -64.90
CA GLY A 168 -27.39 12.85 -65.42
C GLY A 168 -28.81 12.89 -64.83
N ALA A 169 -29.22 14.09 -64.43
CA ALA A 169 -30.59 14.59 -64.23
C ALA A 169 -31.48 13.94 -63.15
N ASP A 170 -31.20 12.71 -62.71
CA ASP A 170 -31.72 12.14 -61.46
C ASP A 170 -30.56 11.45 -60.73
N PRO A 171 -30.04 11.98 -59.62
CA PRO A 171 -28.95 11.38 -58.85
C PRO A 171 -29.45 10.17 -58.03
N GLY A 172 -30.21 9.29 -58.68
CA GLY A 172 -30.82 8.12 -58.08
C GLY A 172 -29.78 7.15 -57.53
N LEU A 173 -30.12 6.58 -56.37
CA LEU A 173 -29.44 5.49 -55.67
C LEU A 173 -29.39 4.24 -56.56
N ASN A 174 -28.51 4.20 -57.56
CA ASN A 174 -28.53 3.14 -58.57
C ASN A 174 -27.92 1.82 -58.07
N CYS A 175 -27.09 1.86 -57.02
CA CYS A 175 -26.46 0.67 -56.44
C CYS A 175 -26.44 0.75 -54.91
N VAL A 176 -27.29 -0.04 -54.28
CA VAL A 176 -27.35 -0.22 -52.83
C VAL A 176 -27.18 -1.70 -52.52
N GLN A 177 -26.26 -2.02 -51.61
CA GLN A 177 -26.12 -3.35 -51.03
C GLN A 177 -26.40 -3.26 -49.53
N SER A 178 -27.13 -4.24 -49.01
CA SER A 178 -27.47 -4.32 -47.58
C SER A 178 -27.27 -5.75 -47.12
N PHE A 179 -26.49 -5.94 -46.07
CA PHE A 179 -26.21 -7.26 -45.47
C PHE A 179 -26.04 -7.12 -43.97
N SER A 180 -26.09 -8.24 -43.24
CA SER A 180 -25.89 -8.25 -41.80
C SER A 180 -24.55 -8.88 -41.46
N VAL A 181 -23.85 -8.28 -40.52
CA VAL A 181 -22.60 -8.78 -39.98
C VAL A 181 -22.69 -8.86 -38.46
N GLU A 182 -21.87 -9.73 -37.87
CA GLU A 182 -21.68 -9.79 -36.43
C GLU A 182 -20.40 -9.03 -36.08
N ILE A 183 -20.55 -7.86 -35.44
CA ILE A 183 -19.43 -7.01 -35.03
C ILE A 183 -19.05 -7.37 -33.59
N PRO A 184 -17.86 -7.91 -33.33
CA PRO A 184 -17.40 -8.13 -31.98
C PRO A 184 -17.26 -6.82 -31.19
N THR A 185 -17.78 -6.79 -29.96
CA THR A 185 -17.74 -5.62 -29.07
C THR A 185 -16.49 -5.60 -28.19
N GLU A 186 -15.94 -6.78 -27.90
CA GLU A 186 -14.69 -6.95 -27.17
C GLU A 186 -13.62 -7.43 -28.15
N LYS A 187 -12.54 -6.65 -28.39
CA LYS A 187 -11.29 -7.22 -28.93
C LYS A 187 -10.61 -8.06 -27.85
N ALA A 188 -11.25 -9.13 -27.39
CA ALA A 188 -10.61 -10.11 -26.53
C ALA A 188 -9.82 -11.06 -27.44
N ASP A 189 -8.53 -10.81 -27.63
CA ASP A 189 -7.64 -11.88 -28.09
C ASP A 189 -7.77 -13.03 -27.06
N PRO A 190 -8.21 -14.24 -27.45
CA PRO A 190 -8.36 -15.36 -26.52
C PRO A 190 -7.06 -15.67 -25.75
N ALA A 191 -5.91 -15.29 -26.31
CA ALA A 191 -4.62 -15.37 -25.63
C ALA A 191 -4.50 -14.37 -24.46
N CYS A 192 -5.03 -13.15 -24.58
CA CYS A 192 -5.08 -12.15 -23.49
C CYS A 192 -5.82 -12.71 -22.27
N ALA A 193 -7.07 -13.16 -22.47
CA ALA A 193 -7.93 -13.62 -21.40
C ALA A 193 -7.35 -14.87 -20.70
N ALA A 194 -6.80 -15.82 -21.47
CA ALA A 194 -6.17 -17.01 -20.92
C ALA A 194 -4.88 -16.70 -20.14
N ALA A 195 -4.05 -15.78 -20.64
CA ALA A 195 -2.83 -15.33 -19.98
C ALA A 195 -3.14 -14.57 -18.68
N PHE A 196 -4.11 -13.65 -18.71
CA PHE A 196 -4.56 -12.92 -17.52
C PHE A 196 -5.13 -13.87 -16.46
N ALA A 197 -6.01 -14.79 -16.85
CA ALA A 197 -6.59 -15.77 -15.92
C ALA A 197 -5.51 -16.64 -15.25
N LYS A 198 -4.43 -16.98 -15.96
CA LYS A 198 -3.28 -17.68 -15.39
C LYS A 198 -2.53 -16.79 -14.38
N ALA A 199 -2.18 -15.56 -14.76
CA ALA A 199 -1.47 -14.63 -13.89
C ALA A 199 -2.27 -14.31 -12.60
N LYS A 200 -3.59 -14.16 -12.72
CA LYS A 200 -4.50 -13.91 -11.59
C LYS A 200 -4.58 -15.08 -10.62
N ARG A 201 -4.62 -16.34 -11.11
CA ARG A 201 -4.65 -17.54 -10.26
C ARG A 201 -3.43 -17.65 -9.34
N ASP A 202 -2.26 -17.26 -9.83
CA ASP A 202 -1.02 -17.35 -9.07
C ASP A 202 -0.91 -16.28 -7.97
N SER A 203 -1.73 -15.22 -8.02
CA SER A 203 -1.70 -14.08 -7.09
C SER A 203 -0.29 -13.49 -6.89
N ASP A 204 0.53 -13.56 -7.93
CA ASP A 204 1.92 -13.13 -7.94
C ASP A 204 2.02 -11.78 -8.68
N PRO A 205 2.40 -10.68 -7.99
CA PRO A 205 2.51 -9.38 -8.62
C PRO A 205 3.52 -9.39 -9.78
N ALA A 206 4.59 -10.18 -9.73
CA ALA A 206 5.57 -10.23 -10.82
C ALA A 206 4.98 -10.85 -12.10
N ARG A 207 4.09 -11.83 -11.98
CA ARG A 207 3.40 -12.45 -13.13
C ARG A 207 2.35 -11.51 -13.74
N LEU A 208 1.66 -10.74 -12.92
CA LEU A 208 0.71 -9.73 -13.39
C LEU A 208 1.42 -8.54 -14.05
N GLU A 209 2.57 -8.13 -13.54
CA GLU A 209 3.43 -7.13 -14.19
C GLU A 209 3.96 -7.62 -15.53
N ALA A 210 4.45 -8.87 -15.58
CA ALA A 210 4.85 -9.48 -16.83
C ALA A 210 3.68 -9.55 -17.83
N PHE A 211 2.48 -9.94 -17.39
CA PHE A 211 1.30 -9.92 -18.25
C PHE A 211 1.08 -8.52 -18.84
N ARG A 212 1.02 -7.46 -18.03
CA ARG A 212 0.85 -6.08 -18.52
C ARG A 212 1.93 -5.70 -19.53
N ASP A 213 3.19 -5.99 -19.25
CA ASP A 213 4.31 -5.58 -20.10
C ASP A 213 4.31 -6.33 -21.45
N PHE A 214 3.90 -7.61 -21.45
CA PHE A 214 3.76 -8.40 -22.68
C PHE A 214 2.48 -8.11 -23.46
N PHE A 215 1.44 -7.64 -22.78
CA PHE A 215 0.08 -7.49 -23.31
C PHE A 215 -0.52 -6.09 -23.04
N PRO A 216 0.16 -4.99 -23.44
CA PRO A 216 -0.24 -3.64 -23.07
C PRO A 216 -1.55 -3.18 -23.72
N GLN A 217 -1.98 -3.84 -24.81
CA GLN A 217 -3.19 -3.52 -25.56
C GLN A 217 -4.42 -4.32 -25.10
N CYS A 218 -4.25 -5.28 -24.18
CA CYS A 218 -5.36 -6.12 -23.74
C CYS A 218 -6.27 -5.34 -22.78
N PRO A 219 -7.60 -5.49 -22.87
CA PRO A 219 -8.55 -4.85 -21.96
C PRO A 219 -8.26 -5.09 -20.48
N GLU A 220 -7.72 -6.26 -20.14
CA GLU A 220 -7.42 -6.68 -18.77
C GLU A 220 -6.14 -6.04 -18.18
N ALA A 221 -5.34 -5.33 -18.98
CA ALA A 221 -4.11 -4.69 -18.51
C ALA A 221 -4.37 -3.71 -17.36
N ALA A 222 -5.47 -2.94 -17.44
CA ALA A 222 -5.86 -2.02 -16.38
C ALA A 222 -6.29 -2.73 -15.09
N GLU A 223 -6.90 -3.91 -15.18
CA GLU A 223 -7.22 -4.73 -14.01
C GLU A 223 -5.95 -5.32 -13.39
N ALA A 224 -5.02 -5.80 -14.23
CA ALA A 224 -3.73 -6.32 -13.79
C ALA A 224 -2.95 -5.27 -12.98
N ASP A 225 -2.89 -4.01 -13.43
CA ASP A 225 -2.23 -2.92 -12.70
C ASP A 225 -2.83 -2.65 -11.31
N ARG A 226 -4.16 -2.69 -11.21
CA ARG A 226 -4.86 -2.54 -9.92
C ARG A 226 -4.52 -3.69 -8.98
N LEU A 227 -4.51 -4.92 -9.48
CA LEU A 227 -4.16 -6.12 -8.72
C LEU A 227 -2.69 -6.10 -8.26
N VAL A 228 -1.76 -5.69 -9.12
CA VAL A 228 -0.34 -5.53 -8.77
C VAL A 228 -0.19 -4.55 -7.60
N THR A 229 -0.83 -3.39 -7.70
CA THR A 229 -0.77 -2.36 -6.66
C THR A 229 -1.33 -2.88 -5.33
N ALA A 230 -2.49 -3.52 -5.36
CA ALA A 230 -3.13 -4.08 -4.17
C ALA A 230 -2.30 -5.21 -3.53
N LEU A 231 -1.77 -6.13 -4.34
CA LEU A 231 -0.94 -7.24 -3.86
C LEU A 231 0.38 -6.74 -3.28
N LYS A 232 1.04 -5.77 -3.91
CA LYS A 232 2.28 -5.17 -3.37
C LYS A 232 2.03 -4.46 -2.05
N ALA A 233 0.92 -3.71 -1.93
CA ALA A 233 0.53 -3.09 -0.67
C ALA A 233 0.28 -4.14 0.43
N SER A 234 -0.47 -5.20 0.13
CA SER A 234 -0.74 -6.30 1.07
C SER A 234 0.53 -7.04 1.49
N GLN A 235 1.45 -7.29 0.56
CA GLN A 235 2.76 -7.91 0.85
C GLN A 235 3.63 -7.01 1.74
N ALA A 236 3.64 -5.70 1.49
CA ALA A 236 4.35 -4.73 2.32
C ALA A 236 3.79 -4.69 3.75
N GLU A 237 2.46 -4.64 3.91
CA GLU A 237 1.81 -4.69 5.23
C GLU A 237 2.14 -5.97 6.00
N LYS A 238 2.17 -7.12 5.30
CA LYS A 238 2.57 -8.40 5.90
C LYS A 238 4.04 -8.37 6.34
N ALA A 239 4.93 -7.88 5.49
CA ALA A 239 6.35 -7.76 5.82
C ALA A 239 6.60 -6.82 7.00
N ASP A 240 5.85 -5.72 7.09
CA ASP A 240 5.88 -4.79 8.21
C ASP A 240 5.44 -5.46 9.51
N ARG A 241 4.32 -6.21 9.48
CA ARG A 241 3.83 -6.96 10.64
C ARG A 241 4.84 -8.00 11.11
N GLU A 242 5.39 -8.79 10.20
CA GLU A 242 6.40 -9.79 10.54
C GLU A 242 7.69 -9.15 11.10
N ARG A 243 8.10 -7.98 10.59
CA ARG A 243 9.22 -7.22 11.16
C ARG A 243 8.91 -6.82 12.60
N CYS A 244 7.74 -6.26 12.86
CA CYS A 244 7.30 -5.87 14.20
C CYS A 244 7.34 -7.06 15.16
N ASP A 245 6.74 -8.18 14.76
CA ASP A 245 6.66 -9.39 15.58
C ASP A 245 8.06 -9.95 15.90
N ARG A 246 8.97 -9.99 14.93
CA ARG A 246 10.36 -10.43 15.15
C ARG A 246 11.12 -9.51 16.10
N ASN A 247 11.01 -8.20 15.92
CA ASN A 247 11.69 -7.23 16.77
C ASN A 247 11.13 -7.26 18.20
N PHE A 248 9.82 -7.46 18.35
CA PHE A 248 9.18 -7.58 19.66
C PHE A 248 9.60 -8.89 20.35
N ALA A 249 9.64 -9.99 19.61
CA ALA A 249 10.12 -11.28 20.14
C ALA A 249 11.58 -11.18 20.63
N ARG A 250 12.45 -10.46 19.90
CA ARG A 250 13.83 -10.19 20.33
C ARG A 250 13.88 -9.39 21.64
N ALA A 251 13.15 -8.27 21.71
CA ALA A 251 13.09 -7.45 22.91
C ALA A 251 12.54 -8.23 24.12
N ARG A 252 11.54 -9.07 23.89
CA ARG A 252 10.94 -9.94 24.91
C ARG A 252 11.90 -11.02 25.40
N ALA A 253 12.69 -11.61 24.50
CA ALA A 253 13.68 -12.62 24.85
C ALA A 253 14.79 -12.05 25.74
N GLU A 254 15.21 -10.80 25.52
CA GLU A 254 16.15 -10.11 26.38
C GLU A 254 15.52 -9.68 27.71
N GLY A 255 14.28 -9.20 27.68
CA GLY A 255 13.51 -8.88 28.89
C GLY A 255 14.03 -7.70 29.71
N THR A 256 14.93 -6.88 29.16
CA THR A 256 15.53 -5.74 29.85
C THR A 256 14.84 -4.42 29.50
N VAL A 257 14.99 -3.42 30.39
CA VAL A 257 14.51 -2.05 30.13
C VAL A 257 15.10 -1.49 28.84
N ALA A 258 16.40 -1.69 28.63
CA ALA A 258 17.11 -1.20 27.44
C ALA A 258 16.53 -1.81 26.16
N ALA A 259 16.31 -3.14 26.14
CA ALA A 259 15.77 -3.84 24.98
C ALA A 259 14.38 -3.32 24.59
N TYR A 260 13.49 -3.15 25.58
CA TYR A 260 12.16 -2.62 25.32
C TYR A 260 12.18 -1.14 24.93
N SER A 261 13.06 -0.32 25.51
CA SER A 261 13.23 1.09 25.10
C SER A 261 13.71 1.19 23.65
N THR A 262 14.73 0.42 23.25
CA THR A 262 15.20 0.35 21.87
C THR A 262 14.09 -0.08 20.92
N TYR A 263 13.30 -1.10 21.28
CA TYR A 263 12.14 -1.49 20.47
C TYR A 263 11.17 -0.32 20.28
N LEU A 264 10.80 0.37 21.37
CA LEU A 264 9.87 1.49 21.33
C LEU A 264 10.38 2.67 20.49
N ASP A 265 11.69 2.87 20.41
CA ASP A 265 12.29 3.96 19.62
C ASP A 265 12.38 3.60 18.13
N GLU A 266 12.81 2.37 17.82
CA GLU A 266 13.02 1.91 16.44
C GLU A 266 11.73 1.47 15.73
N ASN A 267 10.70 1.07 16.48
CA ASN A 267 9.50 0.42 15.97
C ASN A 267 8.22 1.22 16.29
N ILE A 268 8.25 2.53 16.03
CA ILE A 268 7.12 3.45 16.30
C ILE A 268 5.82 3.02 15.60
N ASP A 269 5.93 2.45 14.41
CA ASP A 269 4.78 2.07 13.57
C ASP A 269 4.19 0.70 13.92
N CYS A 270 4.80 -0.01 14.86
CA CYS A 270 4.35 -1.32 15.25
C CYS A 270 3.19 -1.23 16.24
N PRO A 271 2.16 -2.08 16.09
CA PRO A 271 1.04 -2.12 17.03
C PRO A 271 1.48 -2.63 18.42
N GLY A 272 0.67 -2.35 19.45
CA GLY A 272 0.89 -2.86 20.82
C GLY A 272 1.94 -2.09 21.63
N ARG A 273 2.19 -0.82 21.30
CA ARG A 273 3.18 0.03 21.99
C ARG A 273 2.92 0.14 23.49
N ASP A 274 1.65 0.24 23.88
CA ASP A 274 1.17 0.23 25.27
C ASP A 274 1.59 -1.03 26.03
N VAL A 275 1.45 -2.20 25.40
CA VAL A 275 1.90 -3.49 25.96
C VAL A 275 3.41 -3.48 26.16
N VAL A 276 4.18 -2.97 25.20
CA VAL A 276 5.65 -2.92 25.33
C VAL A 276 6.09 -1.95 26.42
N MET A 277 5.42 -0.80 26.57
CA MET A 277 5.68 0.14 27.66
C MET A 277 5.42 -0.51 29.02
N ALA A 278 4.30 -1.24 29.17
CA ALA A 278 4.00 -1.96 30.40
C ALA A 278 5.09 -3.02 30.74
N LEU A 279 5.57 -3.76 29.73
CA LEU A 279 6.64 -4.74 29.91
C LEU A 279 7.98 -4.09 30.30
N ARG A 280 8.32 -2.94 29.69
CA ARG A 280 9.49 -2.16 30.07
C ARG A 280 9.42 -1.72 31.52
N ASP A 281 8.27 -1.19 31.94
CA ASP A 281 8.08 -0.69 33.30
C ASP A 281 8.12 -1.84 34.33
N GLN A 282 7.61 -3.02 33.96
CA GLN A 282 7.75 -4.23 34.76
C GLN A 282 9.22 -4.68 34.90
N ALA A 283 9.98 -4.62 33.80
CA ALA A 283 11.42 -4.91 33.83
C ALA A 283 12.19 -3.90 34.69
N ALA A 284 11.82 -2.62 34.66
CA ALA A 284 12.41 -1.58 35.49
C ALA A 284 12.18 -1.83 36.99
N LYS A 285 10.94 -2.17 37.36
CA LYS A 285 10.60 -2.56 38.74
C LYS A 285 11.42 -3.77 39.20
N SER A 286 11.53 -4.78 38.35
CA SER A 286 12.30 -6.00 38.66
C SER A 286 13.79 -5.71 38.84
N SER A 287 14.37 -4.83 38.02
CA SER A 287 15.77 -4.40 38.16
C SER A 287 16.01 -3.57 39.43
N ALA A 288 15.06 -2.73 39.82
CA ALA A 288 15.13 -1.95 41.05
C ALA A 288 15.09 -2.86 42.28
N CYS A 289 14.18 -3.84 42.30
CA CYS A 289 14.11 -4.89 43.32
C CYS A 289 15.46 -5.60 43.52
N GLU A 290 16.08 -6.05 42.43
CA GLU A 290 17.36 -6.75 42.45
C GLU A 290 18.48 -5.87 43.01
N THR A 291 18.50 -4.59 42.65
CA THR A 291 19.50 -3.63 43.13
C THR A 291 19.34 -3.35 44.61
N ALA A 292 18.12 -3.05 45.07
CA ALA A 292 17.84 -2.81 46.48
C ALA A 292 18.16 -4.04 47.35
N TYR A 293 17.87 -5.24 46.86
CA TYR A 293 18.23 -6.48 47.57
C TYR A 293 19.75 -6.67 47.66
N ARG A 294 20.49 -6.40 46.57
CA ARG A 294 21.95 -6.47 46.57
C ARG A 294 22.58 -5.49 47.55
N ASP A 295 22.04 -4.28 47.67
CA ASP A 295 22.54 -3.30 48.63
C ASP A 295 22.24 -3.71 50.08
N ALA A 296 21.07 -4.28 50.35
CA ALA A 296 20.78 -4.89 51.65
C ALA A 296 21.76 -6.03 51.99
N ARG A 297 22.07 -6.91 51.03
CA ARG A 297 23.07 -7.97 51.17
C ARG A 297 24.49 -7.45 51.40
N ARG A 298 24.85 -6.29 50.84
CA ARG A 298 26.18 -5.67 51.06
C ARG A 298 26.32 -5.09 52.46
N LEU A 299 25.25 -4.47 52.97
CA LEU A 299 25.23 -3.92 54.34
C LEU A 299 25.13 -5.02 55.39
N ASP A 300 24.40 -6.09 55.08
CA ASP A 300 24.23 -7.31 55.90
C ASP A 300 23.84 -7.06 57.37
N SER A 301 22.95 -6.10 57.59
CA SER A 301 22.44 -5.71 58.92
C SER A 301 20.91 -5.84 59.01
N VAL A 302 20.39 -5.91 60.24
CA VAL A 302 18.94 -5.95 60.51
C VAL A 302 18.22 -4.76 59.86
N ASP A 303 18.69 -3.54 60.10
CA ASP A 303 18.13 -2.31 59.52
C ASP A 303 18.08 -2.32 57.98
N ALA A 304 19.09 -2.90 57.33
CA ALA A 304 19.18 -2.93 55.89
C ALA A 304 18.11 -3.86 55.28
N TYR A 305 17.92 -5.06 55.85
CA TYR A 305 16.88 -5.98 55.40
C TYR A 305 15.47 -5.50 55.78
N GLU A 306 15.30 -4.81 56.92
CA GLU A 306 14.02 -4.20 57.30
C GLU A 306 13.59 -3.11 56.32
N ARG A 307 14.49 -2.17 55.98
CA ARG A 307 14.20 -1.15 54.95
C ARG A 307 13.86 -1.76 53.61
N PHE A 308 14.62 -2.77 53.18
CA PHE A 308 14.30 -3.48 51.95
C PHE A 308 12.87 -4.03 51.97
N LEU A 309 12.48 -4.77 53.01
CA LEU A 309 11.14 -5.37 53.10
C LEU A 309 10.00 -4.35 53.20
N LEU A 310 10.25 -3.18 53.80
CA LEU A 310 9.28 -2.08 53.87
C LEU A 310 9.00 -1.50 52.48
N ASP A 311 10.07 -1.20 51.73
CA ASP A 311 9.96 -0.49 50.46
C ASP A 311 9.70 -1.42 49.26
N ASN A 312 10.07 -2.70 49.39
CA ASN A 312 10.18 -3.67 48.28
C ASN A 312 9.43 -4.98 48.55
N ARG A 313 8.33 -4.92 49.29
CA ARG A 313 7.58 -6.11 49.74
C ARG A 313 7.02 -6.99 48.60
N ALA A 314 6.76 -6.39 47.44
CA ALA A 314 6.27 -7.08 46.25
C ALA A 314 7.40 -7.67 45.38
N CYS A 315 8.66 -7.48 45.77
CA CYS A 315 9.80 -8.00 45.02
C CYS A 315 9.97 -9.50 45.23
N PRO A 316 10.38 -10.26 44.20
CA PRO A 316 10.63 -11.70 44.31
C PRO A 316 11.60 -12.11 45.43
N GLN A 317 12.51 -11.21 45.81
CA GLN A 317 13.54 -11.43 46.82
C GLN A 317 13.03 -11.19 48.26
N ALA A 318 11.77 -10.80 48.44
CA ALA A 318 11.20 -10.48 49.76
C ALA A 318 11.26 -11.66 50.74
N ASP A 319 10.87 -12.87 50.32
CA ASP A 319 10.91 -14.04 51.19
C ASP A 319 12.34 -14.38 51.63
N THR A 320 13.29 -14.32 50.68
CA THR A 320 14.70 -14.55 50.95
C THR A 320 15.26 -13.49 51.90
N ALA A 321 14.94 -12.21 51.69
CA ALA A 321 15.34 -11.12 52.58
C ALA A 321 14.75 -11.28 54.00
N SER A 322 13.51 -11.77 54.13
CA SER A 322 12.88 -12.05 55.42
C SER A 322 13.60 -13.17 56.19
N ALA A 323 14.06 -14.20 55.49
CA ALA A 323 14.86 -15.27 56.09
C ALA A 323 16.20 -14.73 56.62
N PHE A 324 16.92 -13.91 55.83
CA PHE A 324 18.16 -13.27 56.27
C PHE A 324 17.96 -12.35 57.47
N LEU A 325 16.91 -11.53 57.45
CA LEU A 325 16.56 -10.67 58.58
C LEU A 325 16.37 -11.48 59.87
N THR A 326 15.69 -12.62 59.79
CA THR A 326 15.46 -13.50 60.95
C THR A 326 16.77 -14.04 61.51
N MET A 327 17.68 -14.50 60.66
CA MET A 327 19.00 -14.97 61.08
C MET A 327 19.81 -13.85 61.73
N LYS A 328 19.83 -12.64 61.14
CA LYS A 328 20.57 -11.49 61.69
C LYS A 328 20.07 -11.05 63.05
N ARG A 329 18.75 -11.03 63.26
CA ARG A 329 18.18 -10.74 64.59
C ARG A 329 18.57 -11.80 65.63
N GLN A 330 18.76 -13.06 65.24
CA GLN A 330 19.25 -14.10 66.16
C GLN A 330 20.74 -13.91 66.47
N GLU A 331 21.55 -13.51 65.50
CA GLU A 331 22.97 -13.17 65.70
C GLU A 331 23.13 -11.99 66.68
N GLU A 332 22.43 -10.87 66.46
CA GLU A 332 22.49 -9.69 67.34
C GLU A 332 22.07 -10.03 68.78
N LYS A 333 21.01 -10.81 68.97
CA LYS A 333 20.59 -11.26 70.32
C LYS A 333 21.65 -12.12 71.00
N ARG A 334 22.31 -13.01 70.26
CA ARG A 334 23.39 -13.83 70.81
C ARG A 334 24.58 -12.97 71.22
N GLU A 335 24.95 -11.99 70.40
CA GLU A 335 26.02 -11.03 70.74
C GLU A 335 25.65 -10.18 71.95
N GLU A 336 24.40 -9.72 72.07
CA GLU A 336 23.92 -8.98 73.24
C GLU A 336 23.97 -9.83 74.51
N GLU A 337 23.54 -11.08 74.46
CA GLU A 337 23.66 -12.02 75.59
C GLU A 337 25.11 -12.28 75.97
N GLU A 338 26.01 -12.43 75.00
CA GLU A 338 27.45 -12.58 75.24
C GLU A 338 28.06 -11.32 75.85
N ARG A 339 27.69 -10.13 75.37
CA ARG A 339 28.10 -8.83 75.94
C ARG A 339 27.56 -8.64 77.36
N ALA A 340 26.31 -9.00 77.62
CA ALA A 340 25.72 -8.94 78.95
C ALA A 340 26.45 -9.87 79.93
N LYS A 341 26.74 -11.12 79.50
CA LYS A 341 27.55 -12.07 80.28
C LYS A 341 28.99 -11.60 80.49
N ALA A 342 29.57 -10.86 79.54
CA ALA A 342 30.90 -10.28 79.67
C ALA A 342 30.93 -9.07 80.62
N ALA A 343 29.90 -8.21 80.57
CA ALA A 343 29.74 -7.07 81.46
C ALA A 343 29.48 -7.51 82.92
N GLU A 344 28.71 -8.58 83.12
CA GLU A 344 28.47 -9.17 84.44
C GLU A 344 29.76 -9.75 85.07
N LYS A 345 30.72 -10.19 84.25
CA LYS A 345 32.05 -10.65 84.70
C LYS A 345 33.05 -9.53 85.00
N GLN A 346 32.78 -8.28 84.60
CA GLN A 346 33.68 -7.13 84.79
C GLN A 346 33.22 -6.15 85.88
N ALA A 347 32.13 -6.42 86.61
CA ALA A 347 31.65 -5.52 87.66
C ALA A 347 32.53 -5.57 88.93
N PRO A 348 33.12 -4.45 89.40
CA PRO A 348 33.63 -4.33 90.76
C PRO A 348 32.49 -4.01 91.74
N ALA A 349 32.61 -4.50 92.98
CA ALA A 349 31.67 -4.32 94.08
C ALA A 349 31.51 -2.84 94.52
N PRO A 350 30.38 -2.48 95.18
CA PRO A 350 29.93 -1.10 95.33
C PRO A 350 30.66 -0.36 96.47
N SER A 351 31.01 0.91 96.27
CA SER A 351 31.42 1.82 97.34
C SER A 351 30.39 2.94 97.50
N GLN A 352 29.88 3.07 98.73
CA GLN A 352 29.18 4.24 99.25
C GLN A 352 30.16 5.44 99.30
N ASP A 353 29.75 6.63 98.85
CA ASP A 353 29.30 7.72 99.74
C ASP A 353 29.50 9.13 99.11
N ASP A 354 28.58 9.99 99.53
CA ASP A 354 28.62 11.45 99.68
C ASP A 354 28.65 12.42 98.50
N GLY A 355 27.71 13.37 98.61
CA GLY A 355 27.39 14.37 97.61
C GLY A 355 28.43 15.46 97.43
N ARG A 356 28.40 16.05 96.23
CA ARG A 356 28.63 17.48 95.99
C ARG A 356 28.14 17.88 94.61
N GLN A 357 27.29 18.90 94.60
CA GLN A 357 26.92 19.67 93.41
C GLN A 357 28.16 20.27 92.74
N ALA A 358 28.21 20.18 91.42
CA ALA A 358 28.92 21.13 90.57
C ALA A 358 28.16 21.20 89.24
N GLY A 359 27.52 22.35 89.00
CA GLY A 359 26.89 22.65 87.72
C GLY A 359 27.91 23.09 86.68
N GLN A 360 27.47 23.04 85.42
CA GLN A 360 27.85 23.81 84.22
C GLN A 360 27.82 22.89 82.97
N PRO A 361 27.74 23.44 81.75
CA PRO A 361 26.68 24.27 81.20
C PRO A 361 26.08 23.63 79.93
N GLN A 362 24.85 24.02 79.59
CA GLN A 362 24.27 23.73 78.28
C GLN A 362 25.13 24.35 77.18
N TYR A 363 25.74 23.50 76.35
CA TYR A 363 26.31 23.89 75.07
C TYR A 363 25.49 23.25 73.96
N SER A 364 24.56 24.04 73.41
CA SER A 364 23.88 23.74 72.15
C SER A 364 24.85 23.93 70.99
N PRO A 365 24.99 22.97 70.07
CA PRO A 365 25.48 23.25 68.73
C PRO A 365 24.33 23.88 67.91
N PRO A 366 24.64 24.84 67.03
CA PRO A 366 23.63 25.65 66.34
C PRO A 366 22.82 24.84 65.32
N ALA A 367 21.53 25.16 65.26
CA ALA A 367 20.63 24.79 64.20
C ALA A 367 21.15 25.35 62.86
N GLY A 368 21.76 24.48 62.06
CA GLY A 368 21.91 24.69 60.64
C GLY A 368 20.54 24.53 59.99
N ASN A 369 19.87 25.65 59.73
CA ASN A 369 18.75 25.71 58.82
C ASN A 369 19.19 25.22 57.43
N GLN A 370 18.88 23.98 57.10
CA GLN A 370 18.56 23.65 55.72
C GLN A 370 17.03 23.62 55.61
N PRO A 371 16.41 24.53 54.84
CA PRO A 371 15.02 24.35 54.47
C PRO A 371 14.95 23.07 53.62
N THR A 372 14.46 21.99 54.20
CA THR A 372 13.87 20.91 53.43
C THR A 372 12.69 21.52 52.69
N TYR A 373 12.91 21.83 51.41
CA TYR A 373 11.82 22.06 50.47
C TYR A 373 11.06 20.75 50.37
N VAL A 374 9.99 20.63 51.16
CA VAL A 374 8.91 19.68 50.91
C VAL A 374 8.06 20.38 49.85
N PRO A 375 8.12 20.00 48.56
CA PRO A 375 7.11 20.47 47.63
C PRO A 375 5.76 20.05 48.20
N PRO A 376 4.75 20.94 48.26
CA PRO A 376 3.42 20.51 48.63
C PRO A 376 3.04 19.34 47.73
N ALA A 377 2.53 18.26 48.33
CA ALA A 377 1.96 17.15 47.60
C ALA A 377 0.84 17.70 46.71
N TYR A 378 1.16 17.94 45.44
CA TYR A 378 0.16 18.26 44.44
C TYR A 378 -0.55 16.95 44.14
N ASN A 379 -1.73 16.78 44.71
CA ASN A 379 -2.72 15.86 44.17
C ASN A 379 -3.20 16.49 42.86
N PRO A 380 -2.82 15.97 41.67
CA PRO A 380 -3.49 16.40 40.46
C PRO A 380 -4.96 15.98 40.61
N PRO A 381 -5.93 16.88 40.35
CA PRO A 381 -7.30 16.41 40.16
C PRO A 381 -7.27 15.34 39.07
N ALA A 382 -8.06 14.27 39.23
CA ALA A 382 -8.37 13.37 38.12
C ALA A 382 -8.95 14.25 37.00
N TYR A 383 -8.12 14.57 36.02
CA TYR A 383 -8.48 15.46 34.93
C TYR A 383 -8.94 14.57 33.78
N ASP A 384 -10.26 14.43 33.66
CA ASP A 384 -10.89 14.00 32.42
C ASP A 384 -10.68 15.11 31.39
N PRO A 385 -9.85 14.93 30.35
CA PRO A 385 -9.65 15.97 29.36
C PRO A 385 -10.93 16.14 28.54
N PRO A 386 -11.48 17.36 28.41
CA PRO A 386 -12.52 17.62 27.41
C PRO A 386 -11.94 17.43 26.01
N ALA A 387 -12.80 17.09 25.05
CA ALA A 387 -12.50 16.59 23.71
C ALA A 387 -11.68 17.51 22.77
N THR A 388 -11.04 18.57 23.26
CA THR A 388 -10.24 19.52 22.47
C THR A 388 -9.01 20.01 23.23
N ALA A 389 -8.02 19.14 23.45
CA ALA A 389 -6.70 19.60 23.88
C ALA A 389 -6.09 20.48 22.77
N SER A 390 -5.71 21.72 23.10
CA SER A 390 -5.08 22.65 22.15
C SER A 390 -3.89 23.36 22.80
N TYR A 391 -2.88 23.70 22.00
CA TYR A 391 -1.72 24.46 22.44
C TYR A 391 -1.53 25.67 21.51
N ARG A 392 -1.53 26.89 22.08
CA ARG A 392 -1.53 28.17 21.33
C ARG A 392 -2.62 28.26 20.24
N GLY A 393 -3.79 27.68 20.49
CA GLY A 393 -4.91 27.65 19.55
C GLY A 393 -4.81 26.58 18.45
N TYR A 394 -3.70 25.82 18.39
CA TYR A 394 -3.56 24.68 17.49
C TYR A 394 -4.11 23.42 18.15
N PRO A 395 -5.00 22.67 17.49
CA PRO A 395 -5.53 21.42 18.04
C PRO A 395 -4.38 20.40 18.18
N ILE A 396 -4.32 19.71 19.31
CA ILE A 396 -3.38 18.62 19.53
C ILE A 396 -3.99 17.34 18.93
N PRO A 397 -3.28 16.61 18.05
CA PRO A 397 -3.71 15.32 17.53
C PRO A 397 -4.13 14.35 18.65
N LYS A 398 -5.21 13.59 18.45
CA LYS A 398 -5.85 12.79 19.50
C LYS A 398 -4.90 11.79 20.17
N ASP A 399 -4.01 11.20 19.39
CA ASP A 399 -2.98 10.26 19.82
C ASP A 399 -1.91 10.91 20.71
N LEU A 400 -1.58 12.18 20.47
CA LEU A 400 -0.67 12.96 21.32
C LEU A 400 -1.40 13.58 22.52
N ALA A 401 -2.67 13.94 22.37
CA ALA A 401 -3.51 14.47 23.43
C ALA A 401 -3.76 13.46 24.57
N ALA A 402 -3.66 12.16 24.28
CA ALA A 402 -3.90 11.07 25.22
C ALA A 402 -2.88 10.99 26.39
N SER A 403 -1.78 11.75 26.35
CA SER A 403 -0.81 11.79 27.45
C SER A 403 -0.18 13.17 27.62
N THR A 404 0.21 13.52 28.85
CA THR A 404 0.95 14.75 29.14
C THR A 404 2.25 14.83 28.35
N CYS A 405 2.98 13.71 28.20
CA CYS A 405 4.20 13.66 27.39
C CYS A 405 3.94 13.90 25.90
N GLY A 406 2.83 13.38 25.35
CA GLY A 406 2.43 13.65 23.96
C GLY A 406 2.10 15.12 23.74
N GLN A 407 1.37 15.74 24.67
CA GLN A 407 1.03 17.16 24.62
C GLN A 407 2.26 18.06 24.73
N LEU A 408 3.19 17.78 25.66
CA LEU A 408 4.43 18.54 25.81
C LEU A 408 5.35 18.38 24.60
N TRP A 409 5.46 17.16 24.06
CA TRP A 409 6.21 16.91 22.84
C TRP A 409 5.61 17.69 21.65
N TYR A 410 4.29 17.68 21.49
CA TYR A 410 3.61 18.43 20.43
C TYR A 410 3.83 19.93 20.60
N ALA A 411 3.67 20.46 21.81
CA ALA A 411 3.90 21.87 22.13
C ALA A 411 5.33 22.30 21.80
N ARG A 412 6.33 21.48 22.15
CA ARG A 412 7.73 21.73 21.81
C ARG A 412 7.94 21.78 20.30
N ASN A 413 7.45 20.79 19.56
CA ASN A 413 7.67 20.72 18.11
C ASN A 413 6.85 21.75 17.33
N LEU A 414 5.67 22.14 17.79
CA LEU A 414 4.89 23.22 17.17
C LEU A 414 5.68 24.53 17.15
N LEU A 415 6.47 24.83 18.20
CA LEU A 415 7.34 26.00 18.19
C LEU A 415 8.39 25.93 17.07
N PHE A 416 8.87 24.72 16.75
CA PHE A 416 9.80 24.55 15.65
C PHE A 416 9.14 24.78 14.30
N ASP A 417 7.93 24.28 14.12
CA ASP A 417 7.15 24.44 12.89
C ASP A 417 6.80 25.92 12.65
N LEU A 418 6.29 26.61 13.68
CA LEU A 418 5.93 28.02 13.61
C LEU A 418 7.14 28.95 13.38
N ALA A 419 8.30 28.58 13.92
CA ALA A 419 9.55 29.31 13.71
C ALA A 419 10.25 28.91 12.39
N GLY A 420 9.72 27.95 11.65
CA GLY A 420 10.23 27.50 10.36
C GLY A 420 11.50 26.64 10.45
N TYR A 421 11.69 25.85 11.50
CA TYR A 421 12.82 24.91 11.61
C TYR A 421 12.52 23.55 10.97
N CYS A 422 13.54 22.96 10.35
CA CYS A 422 13.43 21.68 9.68
C CYS A 422 13.48 20.52 10.68
N PHE A 423 12.49 19.64 10.60
CA PHE A 423 12.44 18.40 11.35
C PHE A 423 13.28 17.32 10.69
N LYS A 424 14.13 16.66 11.47
CA LYS A 424 14.94 15.51 11.02
C LYS A 424 14.35 14.16 11.40
N THR A 425 13.44 14.13 12.37
CA THR A 425 12.88 12.89 12.88
C THR A 425 11.62 12.53 12.10
N GLY A 426 11.47 11.24 11.77
CA GLY A 426 10.27 10.74 11.10
C GLY A 426 9.00 10.92 11.94
N LYS A 427 9.11 11.01 13.28
CA LYS A 427 7.98 11.35 14.15
C LYS A 427 7.50 12.78 13.90
N ALA A 428 8.38 13.77 13.92
CA ALA A 428 7.97 15.16 13.75
C ALA A 428 7.49 15.49 12.33
N GLN A 429 8.10 14.91 11.30
CA GLN A 429 7.69 15.08 9.90
C GLN A 429 6.27 14.55 9.58
N ARG A 430 5.69 13.71 10.44
CA ARG A 430 4.30 13.22 10.27
C ARG A 430 3.26 14.23 10.74
N TYR A 431 3.60 15.07 11.71
CA TYR A 431 2.68 16.07 12.27
C TYR A 431 2.97 17.48 11.78
N PHE A 432 4.18 17.73 11.30
CA PHE A 432 4.67 19.05 10.90
C PHE A 432 5.40 18.96 9.56
N SER A 433 5.31 20.02 8.76
CA SER A 433 5.84 20.02 7.40
C SER A 433 7.26 20.59 7.37
N ASN A 434 8.12 20.05 6.51
CA ASN A 434 9.41 20.66 6.18
C ASN A 434 9.31 21.66 5.01
N ALA A 435 8.11 21.96 4.52
CA ALA A 435 7.95 22.91 3.43
C ALA A 435 8.40 24.32 3.85
N GLY A 436 9.45 24.85 3.20
CA GLY A 436 9.91 26.22 3.43
C GLY A 436 10.72 26.44 4.72
N CYS A 437 11.15 25.37 5.41
CA CYS A 437 11.93 25.49 6.64
C CYS A 437 13.38 25.96 6.39
N THR A 438 13.97 26.64 7.38
CA THR A 438 15.37 27.10 7.37
C THR A 438 16.06 26.79 8.71
N GLY A 439 17.15 26.00 8.66
CA GLY A 439 17.89 25.58 9.86
C GLY A 439 17.15 24.52 10.68
N ALA A 440 17.75 24.06 11.79
CA ALA A 440 17.20 22.95 12.60
C ALA A 440 17.22 23.20 14.11
N SER A 441 17.69 24.38 14.54
CA SER A 441 17.94 24.68 15.94
C SER A 441 17.30 26.00 16.34
N PRO A 442 16.56 26.05 17.46
CA PRO A 442 15.89 27.25 17.93
C PRO A 442 16.91 28.31 18.37
N ARG A 443 16.60 29.59 18.08
CA ARG A 443 17.45 30.74 18.46
C ARG A 443 16.63 31.78 19.21
N GLY A 444 17.31 32.58 20.03
CA GLY A 444 16.66 33.69 20.75
C GLY A 444 15.52 33.25 21.66
N ALA A 445 14.35 33.88 21.53
CA ALA A 445 13.17 33.62 22.37
C ALA A 445 12.62 32.19 22.23
N ASP A 446 12.74 31.58 21.04
CA ASP A 446 12.28 30.20 20.81
C ASP A 446 13.09 29.20 21.63
N ALA A 447 14.40 29.43 21.80
CA ALA A 447 15.26 28.57 22.59
C ALA A 447 14.89 28.59 24.09
N ALA A 448 14.47 29.75 24.61
CA ALA A 448 14.05 29.89 26.00
C ALA A 448 12.74 29.14 26.26
N GLU A 449 11.75 29.27 25.37
CA GLU A 449 10.47 28.57 25.51
C GLU A 449 10.62 27.05 25.31
N VAL A 450 11.43 26.62 24.34
CA VAL A 450 11.78 25.19 24.17
C VAL A 450 12.43 24.63 25.44
N SER A 451 13.37 25.37 26.04
CA SER A 451 14.02 24.97 27.29
C SER A 451 13.02 24.84 28.45
N ARG A 452 12.04 25.75 28.53
CA ARG A 452 10.95 25.69 29.52
C ARG A 452 10.10 24.43 29.35
N ILE A 453 9.72 24.10 28.11
CA ILE A 453 8.94 22.88 27.83
C ILE A 453 9.75 21.62 28.12
N GLN A 454 11.05 21.60 27.77
CA GLN A 454 11.93 20.47 28.11
C GLN A 454 12.13 20.30 29.62
N ALA A 455 12.07 21.36 30.41
CA ALA A 455 12.03 21.25 31.87
C ALA A 455 10.74 20.58 32.36
N LEU A 456 9.60 20.93 31.76
CA LEU A 456 8.31 20.27 32.04
C LEU A 456 8.31 18.81 31.62
N GLU A 457 8.87 18.47 30.46
CA GLU A 457 9.03 17.09 29.99
C GLU A 457 9.79 16.27 31.04
N ARG A 458 10.96 16.76 31.48
CA ARG A 458 11.76 16.10 32.53
C ARG A 458 11.03 15.96 33.86
N GLN A 459 10.26 16.97 34.27
CA GLN A 459 9.45 16.90 35.50
C GLN A 459 8.33 15.85 35.42
N ASN A 460 7.83 15.56 34.21
CA ASN A 460 6.76 14.59 33.97
C ASN A 460 7.28 13.19 33.60
N GLY A 461 8.59 12.96 33.60
CA GLY A 461 9.18 11.67 33.23
C GLY A 461 9.08 11.35 31.74
N CYS A 462 8.99 12.39 30.91
CA CYS A 462 9.20 12.35 29.48
C CYS A 462 10.69 12.65 29.19
#